data_AF-A0A958GHT2-F1
#
_entry.id   AF-A0A958GHT2-F1
#
_cell.length_a   1.000
_cell.length_b   1.000
_cell.length_c   1.000
_cell.angle_alpha   90.00
_cell.angle_beta   90.00
_cell.angle_gamma   90.00
#
_symmetry.space_group_name_H-M   'P 1'
#
loop_
_entity.id
_entity.type
_entity.pdbx_description
1 polymer ?
#
loop_
_entity_poly.entity_id
_entity_poly.type
_entity_poly.pdbx_seq_one_letter_code
_entity_poly.pdbx_strand_id
1 'polypeptide(L)'
;MNEPVLPAHEDLSNLLLNPSREQILRARHLGEENERLLKDHCKTEIVWRGSPLWSAHHRAMLYHAGRSFFAEALTGTRLLDGGGGINPLMARFSEDIGIRTYMNIDRLLIPGKSQCMVTNLAPLLYELPPLECEVYAIQFDLLEFLIHLPDEFTNITLNSLGQGILYSTDYAKAVAEEITRVLPINGLVLNTNSLPVLFLNPDRFVPIPPESWGGDGDTETLEKMTILRRIA
;
A
#
# COMPACT_ATOMS: atom_id res chain seq x y z
N MET A 1 4.26 34.62 -12.23
CA MET A 1 4.23 33.15 -12.24
C MET A 1 3.21 32.76 -11.19
N ASN A 2 2.08 32.17 -11.60
CA ASN A 2 1.05 31.76 -10.66
C ASN A 2 1.46 30.39 -10.11
N GLU A 3 1.65 30.31 -8.79
CA GLU A 3 1.82 29.02 -8.12
C GLU A 3 0.56 28.16 -8.35
N PRO A 4 0.71 26.86 -8.63
CA PRO A 4 -0.44 25.98 -8.72
C PRO A 4 -1.10 25.90 -7.35
N VAL A 5 -2.32 26.44 -7.25
CA VAL A 5 -3.20 26.27 -6.10
C VAL A 5 -3.64 24.81 -6.09
N LEU A 6 -2.99 23.98 -5.27
CA LEU A 6 -3.44 22.62 -5.01
C LEU A 6 -4.77 22.67 -4.24
N PRO A 7 -5.78 21.87 -4.61
CA PRO A 7 -7.08 21.90 -3.95
C PRO A 7 -6.92 21.50 -2.48
N ALA A 8 -7.45 22.35 -1.59
CA ALA A 8 -7.54 22.09 -0.17
C ALA A 8 -8.44 20.87 0.07
N HIS A 9 -7.95 19.92 0.88
CA HIS A 9 -8.68 18.79 1.46
C HIS A 9 -9.78 18.19 0.58
N GLU A 10 -9.41 17.38 -0.42
CA GLU A 10 -10.35 16.41 -0.96
C GLU A 10 -10.69 15.41 0.14
N ASP A 11 -11.93 15.48 0.61
CA ASP A 11 -12.50 14.58 1.59
C ASP A 11 -12.53 13.16 0.99
N LEU A 12 -11.58 12.31 1.40
CA LEU A 12 -11.47 10.91 0.99
C LEU A 12 -12.80 10.15 1.12
N SER A 13 -13.70 10.59 2.00
CA SER A 13 -15.04 10.03 2.13
C SER A 13 -15.91 10.26 0.90
N ASN A 14 -15.75 11.37 0.17
CA ASN A 14 -16.50 11.64 -1.07
C ASN A 14 -15.99 10.84 -2.28
N LEU A 15 -14.69 10.52 -2.32
CA LEU A 15 -14.08 9.66 -3.36
C LEU A 15 -14.60 8.22 -3.30
N LEU A 16 -14.94 7.73 -2.09
CA LEU A 16 -15.44 6.37 -1.87
C LEU A 16 -16.94 6.18 -2.19
N LEU A 17 -17.69 7.24 -2.50
CA LEU A 17 -19.16 7.21 -2.57
C LEU A 17 -19.77 7.13 -3.98
N ASN A 18 -18.99 7.23 -5.08
CA ASN A 18 -19.55 7.26 -6.45
C ASN A 18 -18.83 6.40 -7.50
N PRO A 19 -18.63 5.09 -7.31
CA PRO A 19 -18.16 4.22 -8.39
C PRO A 19 -19.19 3.98 -9.50
N SER A 20 -18.71 3.71 -10.71
CA SER A 20 -19.58 3.26 -11.80
C SER A 20 -20.11 1.85 -11.49
N ARG A 21 -21.36 1.60 -11.87
CA ARG A 21 -22.05 0.32 -11.62
C ARG A 21 -21.28 -0.89 -12.17
N GLU A 22 -20.58 -0.75 -13.29
CA GLU A 22 -19.79 -1.83 -13.89
C GLU A 22 -18.53 -2.16 -13.07
N GLN A 23 -17.87 -1.14 -12.51
CA GLN A 23 -16.72 -1.33 -11.63
C GLN A 23 -17.11 -2.06 -10.33
N ILE A 24 -18.26 -1.67 -9.74
CA ILE A 24 -18.80 -2.35 -8.55
C ILE A 24 -19.15 -3.81 -8.86
N LEU A 25 -19.80 -4.07 -10.00
CA LEU A 25 -20.24 -5.42 -10.35
C LEU A 25 -19.06 -6.34 -10.68
N ARG A 26 -18.03 -5.84 -11.38
CA ARG A 26 -16.82 -6.63 -11.68
C ARG A 26 -16.04 -6.94 -10.41
N ALA A 27 -15.87 -5.96 -9.52
CA ALA A 27 -15.17 -6.15 -8.25
C ALA A 27 -15.93 -7.07 -7.30
N ARG A 28 -17.25 -6.89 -7.14
CA ARG A 28 -18.10 -7.79 -6.35
C ARG A 28 -18.13 -9.21 -6.88
N HIS A 29 -18.21 -9.40 -8.19
CA HIS A 29 -18.23 -10.75 -8.75
C HIS A 29 -16.92 -11.49 -8.47
N LEU A 30 -15.78 -10.80 -8.64
CA LEU A 30 -14.47 -11.33 -8.26
C LEU A 30 -14.38 -11.58 -6.74
N GLY A 31 -14.87 -10.66 -5.90
CA GLY A 31 -14.89 -10.79 -4.45
C GLY A 31 -15.74 -11.94 -3.93
N GLU A 32 -16.97 -12.09 -4.43
CA GLU A 32 -17.94 -13.11 -4.01
C GLU A 32 -17.53 -14.53 -4.48
N GLU A 33 -16.99 -14.65 -5.70
CA GLU A 33 -16.45 -15.93 -6.19
C GLU A 33 -15.22 -16.36 -5.38
N ASN A 34 -14.36 -15.41 -5.02
CA ASN A 34 -13.17 -15.65 -4.20
C ASN A 34 -13.50 -15.93 -2.72
N GLU A 35 -14.48 -15.24 -2.14
CA GLU A 35 -14.96 -15.52 -0.77
C GLU A 35 -15.60 -16.92 -0.69
N ARG A 36 -16.30 -17.35 -1.75
CA ARG A 36 -16.82 -18.71 -1.88
C ARG A 36 -15.69 -19.74 -1.94
N LEU A 37 -14.67 -19.52 -2.77
CA LEU A 37 -13.49 -20.40 -2.87
C LEU A 37 -12.73 -20.50 -1.54
N LEU A 38 -12.59 -19.40 -0.79
CA LEU A 38 -12.00 -19.41 0.56
C LEU A 38 -12.85 -20.20 1.56
N LYS A 39 -14.19 -20.05 1.55
CA LYS A 39 -15.08 -20.83 2.42
C LYS A 39 -15.07 -22.33 2.08
N ASP A 40 -14.94 -22.67 0.80
CA ASP A 40 -14.93 -24.06 0.32
C ASP A 40 -13.55 -24.74 0.49
N HIS A 41 -12.45 -23.98 0.55
CA HIS A 41 -11.08 -24.53 0.69
C HIS A 41 -10.43 -24.29 2.06
N CYS A 42 -10.90 -23.33 2.86
CA CYS A 42 -10.43 -23.09 4.23
C CYS A 42 -11.42 -23.65 5.26
N LYS A 43 -11.53 -25.00 5.32
CA LYS A 43 -12.00 -25.70 6.55
C LYS A 43 -10.89 -25.82 7.61
N THR A 44 -9.75 -25.18 7.37
CA THR A 44 -8.60 -25.17 8.27
C THR A 44 -8.62 -23.84 9.01
N GLU A 45 -8.63 -23.88 10.35
CA GLU A 45 -8.22 -22.73 11.15
C GLU A 45 -6.90 -22.21 10.56
N ILE A 46 -6.93 -21.01 9.96
CA ILE A 46 -5.70 -20.30 9.62
C ILE A 46 -5.13 -19.84 10.95
N VAL A 47 -4.42 -20.74 11.64
CA VAL A 47 -3.56 -20.41 12.75
C VAL A 47 -2.44 -19.56 12.16
N TRP A 48 -2.58 -18.24 12.29
CA TRP A 48 -1.62 -17.26 11.84
C TRP A 48 -0.30 -17.45 12.60
N ARG A 49 0.59 -18.30 12.06
CA ARG A 49 1.99 -18.40 12.50
C ARG A 49 2.89 -17.48 11.68
N GLY A 50 2.38 -16.34 11.23
CA GLY A 50 3.21 -15.24 10.76
C GLY A 50 3.92 -14.65 11.97
N SER A 51 5.22 -14.88 12.10
CA SER A 51 6.00 -14.34 13.20
C SER A 51 5.88 -12.80 13.21
N PRO A 52 5.37 -12.18 14.29
CA PRO A 52 5.33 -10.71 14.42
C PRO A 52 6.70 -10.05 14.17
N LEU A 53 7.79 -10.80 14.39
CA LEU A 53 9.17 -10.36 14.19
C LEU A 53 9.57 -10.25 12.72
N TRP A 54 8.98 -11.05 11.82
CA TRP A 54 9.40 -11.10 10.41
C TRP A 54 8.98 -9.86 9.62
N SER A 55 7.80 -9.31 9.93
CA SER A 55 7.31 -8.06 9.32
C SER A 55 7.84 -6.79 10.00
N ALA A 56 8.25 -6.88 11.27
CA ALA A 56 8.89 -5.77 11.99
C ALA A 56 10.33 -5.55 11.52
N HIS A 57 11.08 -6.64 11.26
CA HIS A 57 12.44 -6.56 10.74
C HIS A 57 12.48 -5.90 9.35
N HIS A 58 11.69 -6.36 8.38
CA HIS A 58 11.63 -5.72 7.05
C HIS A 58 11.18 -4.26 7.06
N ARG A 59 10.25 -3.89 7.96
CA ARG A 59 9.83 -2.49 8.12
C ARG A 59 10.88 -1.62 8.80
N ALA A 60 11.66 -2.18 9.75
CA ALA A 60 12.84 -1.51 10.28
C ALA A 60 13.97 -1.39 9.24
N MET A 61 14.02 -2.26 8.24
CA MET A 61 15.02 -2.17 7.15
C MET A 61 14.72 -1.04 6.17
N LEU A 62 13.45 -0.84 5.78
CA LEU A 62 13.01 0.39 5.08
C LEU A 62 13.41 1.66 5.85
N TYR A 63 13.37 1.59 7.18
CA TYR A 63 13.71 2.69 8.07
C TYR A 63 15.21 3.06 8.02
N HIS A 64 16.09 2.11 7.70
CA HIS A 64 17.54 2.30 7.71
C HIS A 64 18.16 2.39 6.31
N ALA A 65 17.63 1.68 5.31
CA ALA A 65 18.12 1.72 3.94
C ALA A 65 17.40 2.81 3.13
N GLY A 66 18.14 3.84 2.73
CA GLY A 66 17.67 4.81 1.75
C GLY A 66 16.74 5.90 2.24
N ARG A 67 16.77 6.22 3.54
CA ARG A 67 15.96 7.31 4.13
C ARG A 67 16.11 8.63 3.36
N SER A 68 17.34 9.04 2.99
CA SER A 68 17.58 10.26 2.22
C SER A 68 16.97 10.20 0.82
N PHE A 69 17.10 9.06 0.14
CA PHE A 69 16.48 8.82 -1.16
C PHE A 69 14.94 8.93 -1.07
N PHE A 70 14.34 8.29 -0.07
CA PHE A 70 12.89 8.36 0.12
C PHE A 70 12.41 9.76 0.49
N ALA A 71 13.15 10.48 1.35
CA ALA A 71 12.82 11.85 1.67
C ALA A 71 12.85 12.74 0.42
N GLU A 72 13.89 12.64 -0.40
CA GLU A 72 13.99 13.40 -1.65
C GLU A 72 12.83 13.08 -2.61
N ALA A 73 12.48 11.79 -2.75
CA ALA A 73 11.48 11.36 -3.71
C ALA A 73 10.02 11.51 -3.24
N LEU A 74 9.76 11.47 -1.93
CA LEU A 74 8.41 11.31 -1.37
C LEU A 74 7.96 12.46 -0.45
N THR A 75 8.83 13.42 -0.12
CA THR A 75 8.42 14.59 0.70
C THR A 75 7.22 15.31 0.09
N GLY A 76 6.21 15.61 0.90
CA GLY A 76 4.98 16.29 0.51
C GLY A 76 3.98 15.43 -0.28
N THR A 77 4.36 14.19 -0.63
CA THR A 77 3.53 13.29 -1.44
C THR A 77 2.56 12.47 -0.59
N ARG A 78 1.83 11.56 -1.24
CA ARG A 78 0.97 10.56 -0.59
C ARG A 78 1.59 9.18 -0.72
N LEU A 79 1.42 8.33 0.30
CA LEU A 79 1.81 6.93 0.29
C LEU A 79 0.64 6.04 0.71
N LEU A 80 0.38 5.01 -0.09
CA LEU A 80 -0.57 3.94 0.19
C LEU A 80 0.20 2.66 0.57
N ASP A 81 -0.06 2.11 1.75
CA ASP A 81 0.44 0.81 2.20
C ASP A 81 -0.64 -0.27 2.03
N GLY A 82 -0.44 -1.14 1.04
CA GLY A 82 -1.34 -2.26 0.75
C GLY A 82 -0.99 -3.47 1.62
N GLY A 83 -1.88 -3.82 2.56
CA GLY A 83 -1.67 -4.89 3.52
C GLY A 83 -0.79 -4.49 4.70
N GLY A 84 -0.87 -3.23 5.15
CA GLY A 84 -0.02 -2.73 6.23
C GLY A 84 -0.29 -3.38 7.60
N GLY A 85 -1.43 -4.06 7.77
CA GLY A 85 -1.86 -4.61 9.06
C GLY A 85 -2.09 -3.52 10.10
N ILE A 86 -1.91 -3.83 11.38
CA ILE A 86 -2.16 -2.89 12.50
C ILE A 86 -0.90 -2.16 13.00
N ASN A 87 0.26 -2.39 12.37
CA ASN A 87 1.54 -1.92 12.89
C ASN A 87 1.82 -0.46 12.47
N PRO A 88 2.14 0.44 13.41
CA PRO A 88 2.36 1.85 13.10
C PRO A 88 3.72 2.21 12.46
N LEU A 89 4.64 1.26 12.30
CA LEU A 89 6.02 1.56 11.86
C LEU A 89 6.08 2.32 10.53
N MET A 90 5.25 1.96 9.55
CA MET A 90 5.23 2.65 8.25
C MET A 90 4.63 4.05 8.33
N ALA A 91 3.70 4.30 9.25
CA ALA A 91 3.20 5.64 9.51
C ALA A 91 4.29 6.57 10.05
N ARG A 92 5.12 6.07 10.99
CA ARG A 92 6.29 6.80 11.52
C ARG A 92 7.34 7.04 10.45
N PHE A 93 7.70 5.99 9.72
CA PHE A 93 8.59 6.11 8.58
C PHE A 93 8.12 7.20 7.60
N SER A 94 6.82 7.25 7.33
CA SER A 94 6.23 8.24 6.42
C SER A 94 6.38 9.67 6.94
N GLU A 95 6.10 9.91 8.22
CA GLU A 95 6.42 11.19 8.88
C GLU A 95 7.90 11.55 8.77
N ASP A 96 8.78 10.59 9.09
CA ASP A 96 10.23 10.74 9.12
C ASP A 96 10.87 11.16 7.79
N ILE A 97 10.23 10.82 6.67
CA ILE A 97 10.66 11.18 5.32
C ILE A 97 9.82 12.31 4.71
N GLY A 98 8.91 12.90 5.49
CA GLY A 98 8.12 14.07 5.08
C GLY A 98 6.92 13.76 4.18
N ILE A 99 6.39 12.53 4.15
CA ILE A 99 5.13 12.25 3.45
C ILE A 99 4.00 13.06 4.08
N ARG A 100 3.17 13.67 3.24
CA ARG A 100 2.03 14.47 3.71
C ARG A 100 0.88 13.60 4.21
N THR A 101 0.55 12.55 3.46
CA THR A 101 -0.59 11.67 3.76
C THR A 101 -0.18 10.21 3.62
N TYR A 102 -0.38 9.41 4.66
CA TYR A 102 -0.16 7.97 4.70
C TYR A 102 -1.49 7.23 4.88
N MET A 103 -1.77 6.28 3.96
CA MET A 103 -3.00 5.49 3.93
C MET A 103 -2.66 4.01 4.05
N ASN A 104 -3.04 3.36 5.14
CA ASN A 104 -2.91 1.93 5.35
C ASN A 104 -4.21 1.22 4.97
N ILE A 105 -4.17 0.39 3.92
CA ILE A 105 -5.32 -0.35 3.40
C ILE A 105 -5.16 -1.82 3.72
N ASP A 106 -6.06 -2.38 4.52
CA ASP A 106 -6.01 -3.81 4.86
C ASP A 106 -7.39 -4.34 5.25
N ARG A 107 -7.83 -5.42 4.61
CA ARG A 107 -9.14 -6.03 4.82
C ARG A 107 -9.37 -6.57 6.24
N LEU A 108 -8.30 -6.87 6.99
CA LEU A 108 -8.32 -7.49 8.33
C LEU A 108 -7.95 -6.51 9.46
N LEU A 109 -7.90 -5.20 9.18
CA LEU A 109 -7.44 -4.17 10.14
C LEU A 109 -8.13 -4.20 11.51
N ILE A 110 -9.42 -4.58 11.60
CA ILE A 110 -10.18 -4.58 12.84
C ILE A 110 -10.92 -5.92 13.02
N PRO A 111 -10.53 -6.77 13.98
CA PRO A 111 -11.23 -8.01 14.28
C PRO A 111 -12.71 -7.75 14.64
N GLY A 112 -13.63 -8.46 13.98
CA GLY A 112 -15.06 -8.46 14.33
C GLY A 112 -15.92 -7.37 13.68
N LYS A 113 -15.38 -6.58 12.73
CA LYS A 113 -16.18 -5.64 11.94
C LYS A 113 -15.98 -5.91 10.45
N SER A 114 -17.09 -6.06 9.72
CA SER A 114 -17.14 -6.45 8.31
C SER A 114 -17.49 -5.28 7.39
N GLN A 115 -17.27 -4.04 7.82
CA GLN A 115 -17.67 -2.83 7.09
C GLN A 115 -16.48 -1.89 6.91
N CYS A 116 -16.46 -1.21 5.75
CA CYS A 116 -15.54 -0.12 5.45
C CYS A 116 -15.51 0.88 6.61
N MET A 117 -14.38 0.97 7.29
CA MET A 117 -14.12 1.96 8.32
C MET A 117 -12.83 2.68 7.97
N VAL A 118 -12.95 3.98 7.72
CA VAL A 118 -11.82 4.90 7.80
C VAL A 118 -11.68 5.27 9.26
N THR A 119 -10.63 4.78 9.91
CA THR A 119 -10.31 5.13 11.29
C THR A 119 -8.96 5.82 11.27
N ASN A 120 -8.86 7.01 11.85
CA ASN A 120 -7.55 7.58 12.14
C ASN A 120 -6.82 6.59 13.08
N LEU A 121 -5.59 6.18 12.77
CA LEU A 121 -4.80 5.26 13.62
C LEU A 121 -4.25 5.94 14.87
N ALA A 122 -4.37 7.26 15.02
CA ALA A 122 -3.94 7.98 16.21
C ALA A 122 -4.37 7.33 17.55
N PRO A 123 -5.57 6.71 17.68
CA PRO A 123 -5.98 5.99 18.89
C PRO A 123 -5.33 4.60 19.07
N LEU A 124 -4.74 3.97 18.04
CA LEU A 124 -3.93 2.76 18.22
C LEU A 124 -2.46 3.10 18.52
N LEU A 125 -2.14 4.38 18.42
CA LEU A 125 -0.84 4.99 18.68
C LEU A 125 -0.76 5.69 20.05
N TYR A 126 -1.71 5.44 20.96
CA TYR A 126 -1.94 6.23 22.18
C TYR A 126 -0.71 6.45 23.10
N GLU A 127 0.36 5.67 22.96
CA GLU A 127 1.60 5.81 23.74
C GLU A 127 2.74 6.53 23.00
N LEU A 128 2.53 6.95 21.74
CA LEU A 128 3.51 7.65 20.92
C LEU A 128 3.11 9.12 20.69
N PRO A 129 4.06 10.04 20.48
CA PRO A 129 3.77 11.44 20.15
C PRO A 129 2.80 11.57 18.96
N PRO A 130 1.94 12.58 18.87
CA PRO A 130 1.11 12.77 17.68
C PRO A 130 1.97 12.81 16.41
N LEU A 131 1.42 12.30 15.30
CA LEU A 131 2.05 12.37 13.99
C LEU A 131 1.71 13.71 13.33
N GLU A 132 2.69 14.34 12.69
CA GLU A 132 2.52 15.55 11.87
C GLU A 132 1.95 15.22 10.48
N CYS A 133 2.14 13.99 9.99
CA CYS A 133 1.53 13.52 8.74
C CYS A 133 0.08 13.06 8.94
N GLU A 134 -0.76 13.22 7.91
CA GLU A 134 -2.13 12.70 7.93
C GLU A 134 -2.12 11.18 7.82
N VAL A 135 -2.66 10.48 8.81
CA VAL A 135 -2.67 9.00 8.84
C VAL A 135 -4.06 8.42 8.85
N TYR A 136 -4.31 7.55 7.87
CA TYR A 136 -5.56 6.82 7.72
C TYR A 136 -5.31 5.32 7.80
N ALA A 137 -6.05 4.59 8.65
CA ALA A 137 -6.28 3.17 8.45
C ALA A 137 -7.65 2.95 7.85
N ILE A 138 -7.68 2.16 6.79
CA ILE A 138 -8.87 1.95 6.00
C ILE A 138 -9.05 0.43 5.88
N GLN A 139 -10.08 -0.08 6.54
CA GLN A 139 -10.46 -1.47 6.39
C GLN A 139 -11.19 -1.66 5.07
N PHE A 140 -10.47 -2.04 4.01
CA PHE A 140 -11.01 -2.19 2.66
C PHE A 140 -10.26 -3.27 1.88
N ASP A 141 -10.89 -3.80 0.83
CA ASP A 141 -10.19 -4.63 -0.16
C ASP A 141 -9.25 -3.75 -1.01
N LEU A 142 -8.00 -4.17 -1.20
CA LEU A 142 -7.01 -3.32 -1.87
C LEU A 142 -7.42 -2.97 -3.32
N LEU A 143 -7.88 -3.96 -4.08
CA LEU A 143 -8.30 -3.75 -5.46
C LEU A 143 -9.51 -2.81 -5.53
N GLU A 144 -10.52 -3.05 -4.69
CA GLU A 144 -11.69 -2.17 -4.63
C GLU A 144 -11.29 -0.73 -4.28
N PHE A 145 -10.34 -0.55 -3.34
CA PHE A 145 -9.88 0.78 -2.95
C PHE A 145 -9.21 1.51 -4.12
N LEU A 146 -8.27 0.82 -4.80
CA LEU A 146 -7.51 1.41 -5.90
C LEU A 146 -8.42 1.86 -7.05
N ILE A 147 -9.49 1.10 -7.36
CA ILE A 147 -10.48 1.44 -8.41
C ILE A 147 -11.17 2.79 -8.13
N HIS A 148 -11.29 3.20 -6.86
CA HIS A 148 -11.90 4.47 -6.48
C HIS A 148 -10.92 5.65 -6.46
N LEU A 149 -9.62 5.38 -6.54
CA LEU A 149 -8.62 6.45 -6.55
C LEU A 149 -8.53 7.10 -7.94
N PRO A 150 -8.26 8.42 -8.00
CA PRO A 150 -7.89 9.09 -9.24
C PRO A 150 -6.62 8.50 -9.86
N ASP A 151 -6.44 8.72 -11.16
CA ASP A 151 -5.17 8.46 -11.83
C ASP A 151 -4.06 9.32 -11.19
N GLU A 152 -2.83 8.79 -11.15
CA GLU A 152 -1.64 9.54 -10.71
C GLU A 152 -1.77 10.19 -9.32
N PHE A 153 -2.42 9.49 -8.40
CA PHE A 153 -2.81 9.99 -7.08
C PHE A 153 -1.78 9.78 -5.96
N THR A 154 -1.15 8.60 -5.89
CA THR A 154 -0.35 8.19 -4.71
C THR A 154 0.82 7.29 -5.04
N ASN A 155 1.90 7.36 -4.26
CA ASN A 155 2.93 6.32 -4.22
C ASN A 155 2.40 5.08 -3.49
N ILE A 156 3.03 3.92 -3.71
CA ILE A 156 2.55 2.64 -3.19
C ILE A 156 3.69 1.86 -2.52
N THR A 157 3.39 1.25 -1.38
CA THR A 157 4.20 0.19 -0.78
C THR A 157 3.37 -1.07 -0.65
N LEU A 158 3.96 -2.23 -1.00
CA LEU A 158 3.34 -3.54 -0.90
C LEU A 158 4.27 -4.48 -0.14
N ASN A 159 3.82 -4.88 1.05
CA ASN A 159 4.65 -5.66 1.96
C ASN A 159 4.16 -7.10 2.05
N SER A 160 4.80 -8.00 1.31
CA SER A 160 4.57 -9.46 1.36
C SER A 160 3.14 -9.90 1.02
N LEU A 161 2.50 -9.25 0.05
CA LEU A 161 1.20 -9.69 -0.49
C LEU A 161 1.40 -10.90 -1.43
N GLY A 162 1.50 -12.10 -0.86
CA GLY A 162 1.65 -13.36 -1.60
C GLY A 162 0.33 -14.04 -1.97
N GLN A 163 0.40 -15.22 -2.59
CA GLN A 163 -0.76 -16.02 -3.01
C GLN A 163 -1.69 -16.45 -1.85
N GLY A 164 -1.16 -16.60 -0.64
CA GLY A 164 -2.00 -16.91 0.54
C GLY A 164 -2.86 -15.73 1.00
N ILE A 165 -2.55 -14.52 0.53
CA ILE A 165 -3.25 -13.28 0.88
C ILE A 165 -4.12 -12.83 -0.29
N LEU A 166 -3.58 -12.90 -1.50
CA LEU A 166 -4.23 -12.52 -2.75
C LEU A 166 -5.00 -13.70 -3.32
N TYR A 167 -6.30 -13.54 -3.49
CA TYR A 167 -7.23 -14.61 -3.81
C TYR A 167 -6.85 -15.44 -5.05
N SER A 168 -6.26 -14.80 -6.06
CA SER A 168 -5.89 -15.44 -7.32
C SER A 168 -4.83 -14.64 -8.09
N THR A 169 -4.25 -15.27 -9.11
CA THR A 169 -3.38 -14.62 -10.09
C THR A 169 -4.08 -13.48 -10.83
N ASP A 170 -5.36 -13.65 -11.16
CA ASP A 170 -6.13 -12.63 -11.89
C ASP A 170 -6.42 -11.43 -11.00
N TYR A 171 -6.66 -11.64 -9.70
CA TYR A 171 -6.74 -10.55 -8.73
C TYR A 171 -5.41 -9.78 -8.67
N ALA A 172 -4.27 -10.49 -8.61
CA ALA A 172 -2.96 -9.84 -8.57
C ALA A 172 -2.65 -9.03 -9.84
N LYS A 173 -3.06 -9.51 -11.02
CA LYS A 173 -2.97 -8.75 -12.28
C LYS A 173 -3.86 -7.50 -12.27
N ALA A 174 -5.11 -7.63 -11.81
CA ALA A 174 -6.01 -6.48 -11.70
C ALA A 174 -5.44 -5.42 -10.73
N VAL A 175 -4.86 -5.84 -9.61
CA VAL A 175 -4.16 -4.93 -8.69
C VAL A 175 -2.99 -4.24 -9.39
N ALA A 176 -2.19 -4.96 -10.19
CA ALA A 176 -1.06 -4.39 -10.94
C ALA A 176 -1.50 -3.35 -12.00
N GLU A 177 -2.61 -3.61 -12.69
CA GLU A 177 -3.23 -2.65 -13.62
C GLU A 177 -3.63 -1.36 -12.90
N GLU A 178 -4.33 -1.48 -11.77
CA GLU A 178 -4.76 -0.32 -11.00
C GLU A 178 -3.58 0.42 -10.35
N ILE A 179 -2.56 -0.28 -9.85
CA ILE A 179 -1.29 0.34 -9.40
C ILE A 179 -0.70 1.20 -10.51
N THR A 180 -0.64 0.68 -11.73
CA THR A 180 -0.08 1.41 -12.87
C THR A 180 -0.84 2.70 -13.14
N ARG A 181 -2.17 2.69 -13.02
CA ARG A 181 -3.04 3.84 -13.24
C ARG A 181 -2.89 4.90 -12.13
N VAL A 182 -2.96 4.49 -10.87
CA VAL A 182 -3.00 5.42 -9.73
C VAL A 182 -1.62 5.94 -9.32
N LEU A 183 -0.53 5.30 -9.73
CA LEU A 183 0.82 5.75 -9.40
C LEU A 183 1.21 6.95 -10.27
N PRO A 184 1.69 8.08 -9.75
CA PRO A 184 2.16 9.20 -10.58
C PRO A 184 3.28 8.82 -11.55
N ILE A 185 3.45 9.58 -12.64
CA ILE A 185 4.71 9.53 -13.41
C ILE A 185 5.87 9.90 -12.47
N ASN A 186 6.96 9.14 -12.53
CA ASN A 186 8.07 9.15 -11.56
C ASN A 186 7.71 8.72 -10.13
N GLY A 187 6.47 8.30 -9.88
CA GLY A 187 6.05 7.72 -8.61
C GLY A 187 6.71 6.37 -8.37
N LEU A 188 6.75 5.96 -7.09
CA LEU A 188 7.47 4.79 -6.63
C LEU A 188 6.52 3.68 -6.16
N VAL A 189 6.83 2.44 -6.58
CA VAL A 189 6.32 1.22 -5.95
C VAL A 189 7.45 0.61 -5.11
N LEU A 190 7.24 0.55 -3.80
CA LEU A 190 8.13 -0.14 -2.87
C LEU A 190 7.59 -1.54 -2.63
N ASN A 191 8.43 -2.56 -2.75
CA ASN A 191 8.01 -3.95 -2.72
C ASN A 191 8.91 -4.82 -1.85
N THR A 192 8.31 -5.66 -0.99
CA THR A 192 8.97 -6.77 -0.31
C THR A 192 8.28 -8.09 -0.64
N ASN A 193 8.55 -8.63 -1.85
CA ASN A 193 8.03 -9.91 -2.34
C ASN A 193 6.50 -10.00 -2.49
N SER A 194 5.86 -8.94 -2.98
CA SER A 194 4.43 -8.94 -3.29
C SER A 194 4.16 -9.38 -4.73
N LEU A 195 3.21 -10.31 -4.89
CA LEU A 195 2.84 -10.91 -6.16
C LEU A 195 2.38 -9.91 -7.26
N PRO A 196 1.63 -8.82 -6.96
CA PRO A 196 1.18 -7.88 -8.00
C PRO A 196 2.33 -7.23 -8.76
N VAL A 197 3.48 -7.06 -8.11
CA VAL A 197 4.66 -6.43 -8.70
C VAL A 197 5.23 -7.24 -9.87
N LEU A 198 5.02 -8.56 -9.87
CA LEU A 198 5.44 -9.45 -10.97
C LEU A 198 4.61 -9.23 -12.24
N PHE A 199 3.48 -8.52 -12.16
CA PHE A 199 2.58 -8.25 -13.29
C PHE A 199 2.60 -6.78 -13.74
N LEU A 200 3.45 -5.94 -13.14
CA LEU A 200 3.63 -4.57 -13.62
C LEU A 200 4.29 -4.58 -15.01
N ASN A 201 3.80 -3.73 -15.91
CA ASN A 201 4.29 -3.67 -17.29
C ASN A 201 5.76 -3.17 -17.31
N PRO A 202 6.73 -3.97 -17.77
CA PRO A 202 8.14 -3.57 -17.79
C PRO A 202 8.42 -2.35 -18.68
N ASP A 203 7.58 -2.06 -19.67
CA ASP A 203 7.72 -0.87 -20.51
C ASP A 203 7.32 0.42 -19.78
N ARG A 204 6.68 0.31 -18.62
CA ARG A 204 6.19 1.46 -17.82
C ARG A 204 6.89 1.58 -16.48
N PHE A 205 7.79 0.66 -16.14
CA PHE A 205 8.46 0.63 -14.84
C PHE A 205 9.95 0.30 -14.98
N VAL A 206 10.78 1.09 -14.30
CA VAL A 206 12.22 0.83 -14.20
C VAL A 206 12.61 0.52 -12.76
N PRO A 207 13.40 -0.54 -12.51
CA PRO A 207 13.94 -0.78 -11.19
C PRO A 207 14.94 0.31 -10.81
N ILE A 208 14.85 0.78 -9.57
CA ILE A 208 15.86 1.65 -8.97
C ILE A 208 16.86 0.76 -8.24
N PRO A 209 18.13 0.74 -8.68
CA PRO A 209 19.11 -0.19 -8.13
C PRO A 209 19.52 0.23 -6.71
N PRO A 210 19.83 -0.72 -5.80
CA PRO A 210 20.08 -0.44 -4.38
C PRO A 210 21.18 0.59 -4.11
N GLU A 211 22.20 0.66 -4.97
CA GLU A 211 23.31 1.61 -4.87
C GLU A 211 22.83 3.06 -4.99
N SER A 212 21.66 3.29 -5.59
CA SER A 212 21.06 4.62 -5.73
C SER A 212 20.33 5.08 -4.48
N TRP A 213 20.07 4.18 -3.52
CA TRP A 213 19.29 4.52 -2.33
C TRP A 213 20.15 5.26 -1.29
N GLY A 214 21.48 5.10 -1.35
CA GLY A 214 22.42 5.82 -0.48
C GLY A 214 22.45 5.31 0.97
N GLY A 215 22.12 4.04 1.21
CA GLY A 215 22.15 3.42 2.55
C GLY A 215 23.22 2.34 2.70
N ASP A 216 23.76 2.19 3.92
CA ASP A 216 24.72 1.14 4.33
C ASP A 216 24.03 -0.21 4.65
N GLY A 217 22.95 -0.55 3.94
CA GLY A 217 22.21 -1.79 4.16
C GLY A 217 23.05 -3.02 3.83
N ASP A 218 22.86 -4.12 4.56
CA ASP A 218 23.50 -5.38 4.18
C ASP A 218 22.96 -5.86 2.81
N THR A 219 23.83 -6.49 2.02
CA THR A 219 23.54 -6.88 0.63
C THR A 219 22.40 -7.90 0.53
N GLU A 220 22.28 -8.83 1.48
CA GLU A 220 21.23 -9.87 1.51
C GLU A 220 19.83 -9.26 1.74
N THR A 221 19.79 -8.16 2.48
CA THR A 221 18.59 -7.39 2.77
C THR A 221 18.11 -6.59 1.56
N LEU A 222 19.03 -5.90 0.88
CA LEU A 222 18.73 -5.12 -0.33
C LEU A 222 18.21 -6.01 -1.47
N GLU A 223 18.67 -7.26 -1.54
CA GLU A 223 18.23 -8.24 -2.54
C GLU A 223 16.75 -8.64 -2.40
N LYS A 224 16.13 -8.49 -1.22
CA LYS A 224 14.73 -8.84 -0.96
C LYS A 224 13.76 -7.68 -1.19
N MET A 225 14.30 -6.50 -1.45
CA MET A 225 13.54 -5.28 -1.70
C MET A 225 13.63 -4.90 -3.18
N THR A 226 12.52 -4.44 -3.72
CA THR A 226 12.50 -3.85 -5.06
C THR A 226 11.81 -2.51 -5.00
N ILE A 227 12.46 -1.49 -5.53
CA ILE A 227 11.85 -0.19 -5.78
C ILE A 227 11.71 -0.04 -7.28
N LEU A 228 10.49 0.22 -7.74
CA LEU A 228 10.19 0.50 -9.15
C LEU A 228 9.74 1.95 -9.28
N ARG A 229 10.21 2.62 -10.33
CA ARG A 229 9.74 3.94 -10.73
C ARG A 229 8.86 3.83 -11.96
N ARG A 230 7.66 4.43 -11.93
CA ARG A 230 6.85 4.55 -13.15
C ARG A 230 7.48 5.56 -14.11
N ILE A 231 7.59 5.18 -15.37
CA ILE A 231 7.98 6.02 -16.50
C ILE A 231 6.77 6.31 -17.40
N ALA A 232 6.92 7.29 -18.30
CA ALA A 232 5.86 7.73 -19.21
C ALA A 232 5.45 6.64 -20.21
#